data_AF-A0A7C1ST88-F1
#
_entry.id   AF-A0A7C1ST88-F1
#
_cell.length_a   1.000
_cell.length_b   1.000
_cell.length_c   1.000
_cell.angle_alpha   90.00
_cell.angle_beta   90.00
_cell.angle_gamma   90.00
#
_symmetry.space_group_name_H-M   'P 1'
#
loop_
_entity.id
_entity.type
_entity.pdbx_description
1 polymer ?
#
loop_
_entity_poly.entity_id
_entity_poly.type
_entity_poly.pdbx_seq_one_letter_code
_entity_poly.pdbx_strand_id
1 'polypeptide(L)'
;MKQRIILALTLLLLLLIQPLPGAITKTTSIVEVDAWQALSAATLAVGNNHDISASYQTKVYLEIAYTDAQAQAGVDVLVEISYADDDWVLLRRFTTTGDTPATTTINDATANAGDPSITLTDATTGDFDVPARKWFIVDGTVANSESVKTVVNAVHTVTLAQDLIRSHADSLNVWDFVFEKVIAIPMAAAQVRVLINNTDADADIHWTTRVSKVTGI
;
A
#
# COMPACT_ATOMS: atom_id res chain seq x y z
N MET A 1 39.36 44.01 -36.75
CA MET A 1 38.46 42.90 -37.17
C MET A 1 38.79 41.59 -36.44
N LYS A 2 40.05 41.09 -36.48
CA LYS A 2 40.45 39.84 -35.81
C LYS A 2 40.14 39.76 -34.30
N GLN A 3 40.40 40.83 -33.54
CA GLN A 3 40.18 40.84 -32.08
C GLN A 3 38.70 40.75 -31.67
N ARG A 4 37.78 41.29 -32.50
CA ARG A 4 36.33 41.18 -32.29
C ARG A 4 35.82 39.77 -32.59
N ILE A 5 36.41 39.11 -33.58
CA ILE A 5 36.07 37.71 -33.94
C ILE A 5 36.54 36.76 -32.83
N ILE A 6 37.75 36.96 -32.29
CA ILE A 6 38.27 36.14 -31.19
C ILE A 6 37.38 36.29 -29.95
N LEU A 7 37.03 37.52 -29.57
CA LEU A 7 36.15 37.76 -28.42
C LEU A 7 34.77 37.13 -28.60
N ALA A 8 34.18 37.23 -29.78
CA ALA A 8 32.89 36.60 -30.09
C ALA A 8 32.97 35.06 -30.02
N LEU A 9 34.06 34.46 -30.51
CA LEU A 9 34.25 33.02 -30.44
C LEU A 9 34.45 32.53 -28.99
N THR A 10 35.21 33.27 -28.19
CA THR A 10 35.44 32.92 -26.77
C THR A 10 34.14 33.03 -25.97
N LEU A 11 33.32 34.04 -26.22
CA LEU A 11 32.02 34.19 -25.56
C LEU A 11 31.06 33.06 -25.97
N LEU A 12 31.04 32.70 -27.25
CA LEU A 12 30.25 31.57 -27.74
C LEU A 12 30.71 30.24 -27.11
N LEU A 13 32.01 30.03 -26.97
CA LEU A 13 32.56 28.84 -26.34
C LEU A 13 32.21 28.76 -24.85
N LEU A 14 32.25 29.88 -24.12
CA LEU A 14 31.83 29.95 -22.72
C LEU A 14 30.33 29.68 -22.52
N LEU A 15 29.49 30.06 -23.49
CA LEU A 15 28.06 29.72 -23.51
C LEU A 15 27.79 28.24 -23.84
N LEU A 16 28.69 27.59 -24.59
CA LEU A 16 28.56 26.17 -24.95
C LEU A 16 29.13 25.21 -23.89
N ILE A 17 29.95 25.70 -22.95
CA ILE A 17 30.53 24.90 -21.84
C ILE A 17 29.69 25.04 -20.55
N GLN A 18 28.49 25.65 -20.61
CA GLN A 18 27.60 25.66 -19.45
C GLN A 18 27.30 24.19 -19.06
N PRO A 19 27.56 23.76 -17.82
CA PRO A 19 27.21 22.41 -17.40
C PRO A 19 25.70 22.24 -17.64
N LEU A 20 25.32 21.23 -18.42
CA LEU A 20 23.93 20.83 -18.49
C LEU A 20 23.48 20.61 -17.04
N PRO A 21 22.37 21.21 -16.59
CA PRO A 21 21.83 20.87 -15.28
C PRO A 21 21.67 19.35 -15.24
N GLY A 22 22.26 18.73 -14.22
CA GLY A 22 22.23 17.28 -14.05
C GLY A 22 20.79 16.78 -14.17
N ALA A 23 20.61 15.58 -14.73
CA ALA A 23 19.29 15.01 -14.86
C ALA A 23 18.58 15.02 -13.51
N ILE A 24 17.47 15.72 -13.45
CA ILE A 24 16.56 15.72 -12.30
C ILE A 24 16.16 14.27 -12.04
N THR A 25 16.62 13.72 -10.91
CA THR A 25 16.35 12.34 -10.56
C THR A 25 15.21 12.32 -9.55
N LYS A 26 14.03 11.89 -10.01
CA LYS A 26 12.89 11.68 -9.13
C LYS A 26 13.13 10.45 -8.26
N THR A 27 13.55 10.67 -7.02
CA THR A 27 13.65 9.58 -6.04
C THR A 27 12.28 9.38 -5.40
N THR A 28 11.71 8.19 -5.60
CA THR A 28 10.48 7.76 -4.92
C THR A 28 10.83 6.59 -4.03
N SER A 29 10.52 6.68 -2.74
CA SER A 29 10.59 5.56 -1.81
C SER A 29 9.20 5.20 -1.32
N ILE A 30 8.93 3.91 -1.16
CA ILE A 30 7.75 3.39 -0.47
C ILE A 30 8.26 2.79 0.84
N VAL A 31 7.68 3.23 1.95
CA VAL A 31 8.05 2.77 3.29
C VAL A 31 6.81 2.21 3.95
N GLU A 32 6.94 1.03 4.54
CA GLU A 32 5.91 0.49 5.44
C GLU A 32 5.93 1.28 6.75
N VAL A 33 4.79 1.88 7.10
CA VAL A 33 4.63 2.66 8.33
C VAL A 33 4.05 1.78 9.41
N ASP A 34 2.99 1.05 9.06
CA ASP A 34 2.36 0.05 9.90
C ASP A 34 2.40 -1.29 9.15
N ALA A 35 3.13 -2.27 9.68
CA ALA A 35 3.01 -3.65 9.22
C ALA A 35 1.56 -4.13 9.38
N TRP A 36 1.22 -5.24 8.71
CA TRP A 36 -0.07 -5.89 8.94
C TRP A 36 -0.26 -6.12 10.44
N GLN A 37 -1.40 -5.66 10.95
CA GLN A 37 -1.79 -5.82 12.34
C GLN A 37 -3.30 -6.08 12.45
N ALA A 38 -3.68 -6.83 13.48
CA ALA A 38 -5.08 -7.09 13.78
C ALA A 38 -5.67 -5.97 14.65
N LEU A 39 -6.93 -5.65 14.42
CA LEU A 39 -7.73 -4.78 15.26
C LEU A 39 -9.06 -5.49 15.56
N SER A 40 -9.33 -5.69 16.84
CA SER A 40 -10.51 -6.40 17.29
C SER A 40 -11.81 -5.63 16.99
N ALA A 41 -12.92 -6.35 16.94
CA ALA A 41 -14.25 -5.77 16.85
C ALA A 41 -14.49 -4.66 17.90
N ALA A 42 -15.19 -3.60 17.52
CA ALA A 42 -15.56 -2.46 18.35
C ALA A 42 -14.38 -1.74 19.05
N THR A 43 -13.19 -1.76 18.45
CA THR A 43 -12.00 -1.08 18.98
C THR A 43 -11.41 -0.04 18.02
N LEU A 44 -10.55 0.82 18.58
CA LEU A 44 -9.83 1.86 17.87
C LEU A 44 -8.33 1.57 17.95
N ALA A 45 -7.63 1.68 16.82
CA ALA A 45 -6.18 1.81 16.77
C ALA A 45 -5.76 3.19 16.23
N VAL A 46 -4.67 3.68 16.79
CA VAL A 46 -3.91 4.81 16.26
C VAL A 46 -2.63 4.23 15.65
N GLY A 47 -2.46 4.41 14.33
CA GLY A 47 -1.25 3.99 13.64
C GLY A 47 -0.04 4.86 13.97
N ASN A 48 1.13 4.38 13.57
CA ASN A 48 2.37 5.12 13.78
C ASN A 48 2.35 6.43 13.01
N ASN A 49 3.00 7.45 13.58
CA ASN A 49 3.26 8.69 12.85
C ASN A 49 4.42 8.49 11.87
N HIS A 50 4.38 9.23 10.76
CA HIS A 50 5.46 9.21 9.78
C HIS A 50 5.84 10.62 9.37
N ASP A 51 7.11 10.97 9.54
CA ASP A 51 7.68 12.24 9.09
C ASP A 51 7.71 12.30 7.56
N ILE A 52 7.07 13.30 6.97
CA ILE A 52 6.98 13.54 5.53
C ILE A 52 7.49 14.94 5.17
N SER A 53 8.11 15.65 6.12
CA SER A 53 8.56 17.05 5.97
C SER A 53 9.53 17.28 4.80
N ALA A 54 10.34 16.29 4.44
CA ALA A 54 11.28 16.35 3.33
C ALA A 54 10.66 15.99 1.96
N SER A 55 9.34 15.78 1.87
CA SER A 55 8.69 15.30 0.65
C SER A 55 8.00 16.40 -0.15
N TYR A 56 8.20 16.38 -1.47
CA TYR A 56 7.46 17.20 -2.43
C TYR A 56 6.08 16.64 -2.77
N GLN A 57 5.93 15.31 -2.71
CA GLN A 57 4.66 14.64 -2.95
C GLN A 57 4.60 13.37 -2.11
N THR A 58 3.59 13.31 -1.24
CA THR A 58 3.35 12.17 -0.38
C THR A 58 2.00 11.52 -0.70
N LYS A 59 1.97 10.18 -0.69
CA LYS A 59 0.73 9.40 -0.72
C LYS A 59 0.75 8.36 0.40
N VAL A 60 -0.38 8.22 1.09
CA VAL A 60 -0.65 7.12 2.01
C VAL A 60 -1.42 6.05 1.26
N TYR A 61 -0.97 4.81 1.37
CA TYR A 61 -1.63 3.61 0.89
C TYR A 61 -2.15 2.88 2.11
N LEU A 62 -3.45 2.64 2.13
CA LEU A 62 -4.16 1.95 3.20
C LEU A 62 -4.79 0.69 2.63
N GLU A 63 -4.64 -0.39 3.36
CA GLU A 63 -5.18 -1.70 3.05
C GLU A 63 -5.88 -2.23 4.30
N ILE A 64 -7.12 -2.70 4.12
CA ILE A 64 -7.94 -3.30 5.19
C ILE A 64 -8.57 -4.59 4.64
N ALA A 65 -8.52 -5.65 5.44
CA ALA A 65 -9.14 -6.94 5.16
C ALA A 65 -9.94 -7.43 6.39
N TYR A 66 -11.07 -8.10 6.13
CA TYR A 66 -11.86 -8.82 7.13
C TYR A 66 -11.40 -10.27 7.12
N THR A 67 -11.35 -10.89 8.29
CA THR A 67 -11.04 -12.33 8.43
C THR A 67 -12.14 -13.06 9.19
N ASP A 68 -13.34 -12.49 9.15
CA ASP A 68 -14.54 -13.05 9.78
C ASP A 68 -15.67 -13.07 8.75
N ALA A 69 -16.44 -14.17 8.73
CA ALA A 69 -17.57 -14.35 7.83
C ALA A 69 -18.80 -13.49 8.21
N GLN A 70 -18.78 -12.80 9.36
CA GLN A 70 -19.91 -12.01 9.86
C GLN A 70 -19.69 -10.49 9.81
N ALA A 71 -18.74 -10.00 9.00
CA ALA A 71 -18.56 -8.56 8.81
C ALA A 71 -19.84 -7.91 8.23
N GLN A 72 -20.45 -7.03 9.00
CA GLN A 72 -21.74 -6.39 8.72
C GLN A 72 -21.65 -4.86 8.70
N ALA A 73 -20.70 -4.29 9.43
CA ALA A 73 -20.46 -2.86 9.47
C ALA A 73 -19.07 -2.55 8.91
N GLY A 74 -18.90 -1.31 8.44
CA GLY A 74 -17.61 -0.86 7.92
C GLY A 74 -16.60 -0.54 9.02
N VAL A 75 -15.48 0.00 8.55
CA VAL A 75 -14.43 0.59 9.38
C VAL A 75 -14.39 2.08 9.12
N ASP A 76 -14.42 2.87 10.19
CA ASP A 76 -14.21 4.30 10.12
C ASP A 76 -12.71 4.60 10.09
N VAL A 77 -12.25 5.26 9.02
CA VAL A 77 -10.85 5.61 8.84
C VAL A 77 -10.69 7.12 8.89
N LEU A 78 -9.76 7.56 9.72
CA LEU A 78 -9.36 8.96 9.84
C LEU A 78 -7.89 9.08 9.44
N VAL A 79 -7.62 9.90 8.42
CA VAL A 79 -6.26 10.30 8.05
C VAL A 79 -6.02 11.67 8.66
N GLU A 80 -5.01 11.75 9.51
CA GLU A 80 -4.62 12.98 10.19
C GLU A 80 -3.25 13.43 9.71
N ILE A 81 -3.08 14.74 9.62
CA ILE A 81 -1.80 15.37 9.32
C ILE A 81 -1.42 16.30 10.45
N SER A 82 -0.13 16.56 10.58
CA SER A 82 0.38 17.60 11.46
C SER A 82 1.28 18.54 10.68
N TYR A 83 1.19 19.84 10.97
CA TYR A 83 2.07 20.89 10.42
C TYR A 83 3.25 21.23 11.33
N ALA A 84 3.18 20.78 12.59
CA ALA A 84 4.19 20.92 13.64
C ALA A 84 4.24 19.62 14.47
N ASP A 85 5.01 19.55 15.54
CA ASP A 85 4.98 18.36 16.39
C ASP A 85 3.70 18.34 17.25
N ASP A 86 2.99 17.21 17.26
CA ASP A 86 1.81 16.86 18.09
C ASP A 86 0.47 17.62 17.89
N ASP A 87 0.39 18.58 16.96
CA ASP A 87 -0.88 19.27 16.60
C ASP A 87 -1.60 18.62 15.40
N TRP A 88 -2.33 17.55 15.68
CA TRP A 88 -3.03 16.76 14.65
C TRP A 88 -4.33 17.40 14.18
N VAL A 89 -4.50 17.46 12.85
CA VAL A 89 -5.75 17.89 12.20
C VAL A 89 -6.26 16.81 11.25
N LEU A 90 -7.58 16.63 11.24
CA LEU A 90 -8.24 15.69 10.34
C LEU A 90 -8.11 16.16 8.89
N LEU A 91 -7.38 15.39 8.07
CA LEU A 91 -7.30 15.62 6.63
C LEU A 91 -8.50 14.99 5.92
N ARG A 92 -8.84 13.75 6.27
CA ARG A 92 -9.90 13.00 5.60
C ARG A 92 -10.52 11.96 6.53
N ARG A 93 -11.84 11.84 6.48
CA ARG A 93 -12.59 10.70 7.04
C ARG A 93 -13.33 9.96 5.95
N PHE A 94 -13.37 8.64 6.03
CA PHE A 94 -14.24 7.80 5.21
C PHE A 94 -14.56 6.51 5.96
N THR A 95 -15.67 5.89 5.60
CA THR A 95 -16.11 4.61 6.15
C THR A 95 -16.00 3.57 5.03
N THR A 96 -15.41 2.41 5.30
CA THR A 96 -15.44 1.28 4.37
C THR A 96 -16.84 0.67 4.37
N THR A 97 -17.18 -0.17 3.38
CA THR A 97 -18.34 -1.04 3.53
C THR A 97 -17.93 -2.27 4.36
N GLY A 98 -18.86 -2.76 5.18
CA GLY A 98 -18.78 -4.11 5.74
C GLY A 98 -19.47 -5.02 4.75
N ASP A 99 -18.76 -6.01 4.24
CA ASP A 99 -19.32 -7.09 3.43
C ASP A 99 -18.67 -8.38 3.91
N THR A 100 -19.44 -9.46 3.99
CA THR A 100 -18.92 -10.79 4.33
C THR A 100 -17.82 -11.17 3.33
N PRO A 101 -16.55 -11.27 3.74
CA PRO A 101 -15.48 -11.66 2.85
C PRO A 101 -15.70 -13.11 2.42
N ALA A 102 -15.54 -13.38 1.12
CA ALA A 102 -15.41 -14.75 0.67
C ALA A 102 -14.13 -15.37 1.26
N THR A 103 -14.12 -16.69 1.45
CA THR A 103 -12.96 -17.41 1.97
C THR A 103 -12.73 -18.71 1.22
N THR A 104 -11.46 -19.06 1.06
CA THR A 104 -11.01 -20.37 0.57
C THR A 104 -9.73 -20.75 1.32
N THR A 105 -9.07 -21.83 0.92
CA THR A 105 -7.80 -22.26 1.50
C THR A 105 -6.74 -22.47 0.42
N ILE A 106 -5.48 -22.28 0.79
CA ILE A 106 -4.34 -22.70 -0.03
C ILE A 106 -4.35 -24.23 -0.11
N ASN A 107 -4.16 -24.76 -1.32
CA ASN A 107 -3.99 -26.18 -1.64
C ASN A 107 -2.67 -26.35 -2.41
N ASP A 108 -1.60 -25.89 -1.78
CA ASP A 108 -0.27 -25.77 -2.37
C ASP A 108 0.79 -25.88 -1.27
N ALA A 109 1.21 -27.13 -1.01
CA ALA A 109 2.26 -27.41 -0.04
C ALA A 109 3.65 -26.87 -0.45
N THR A 110 3.75 -26.27 -1.64
CA THR A 110 4.97 -25.72 -2.20
C THR A 110 4.89 -24.22 -2.45
N ALA A 111 3.90 -23.51 -1.91
CA ALA A 111 3.79 -22.06 -2.03
C ALA A 111 4.96 -21.35 -1.33
N ASN A 112 5.97 -20.95 -2.10
CA ASN A 112 7.19 -20.31 -1.63
C ASN A 112 7.27 -18.85 -2.07
N ALA A 113 8.11 -18.09 -1.37
CA ALA A 113 8.45 -16.73 -1.79
C ALA A 113 9.08 -16.74 -3.19
N GLY A 114 8.59 -15.88 -4.07
CA GLY A 114 8.99 -15.79 -5.48
C GLY A 114 8.12 -16.60 -6.44
N ASP A 115 7.15 -17.38 -5.94
CA ASP A 115 6.25 -18.10 -6.84
C ASP A 115 5.23 -17.13 -7.49
N PRO A 116 5.04 -17.20 -8.83
CA PRO A 116 4.13 -16.32 -9.56
C PRO A 116 2.68 -16.82 -9.54
N SER A 117 2.43 -17.96 -8.91
CA SER A 117 1.13 -18.61 -8.87
C SER A 117 0.96 -19.39 -7.59
N ILE A 118 -0.29 -19.61 -7.22
CA ILE A 118 -0.65 -20.36 -6.02
C ILE A 118 -1.92 -21.15 -6.29
N THR A 119 -1.96 -22.38 -5.81
CA THR A 119 -3.14 -23.24 -5.93
C THR A 119 -4.06 -23.08 -4.72
N LEU A 120 -5.34 -22.84 -4.98
CA LEU A 120 -6.40 -22.74 -3.99
C LEU A 120 -7.30 -23.97 -4.06
N THR A 121 -7.90 -24.35 -2.93
CA THR A 121 -8.87 -25.44 -2.85
C THR A 121 -10.08 -25.15 -3.76
N ASP A 122 -10.57 -23.92 -3.71
CA ASP A 122 -11.60 -23.41 -4.60
C ASP A 122 -11.32 -21.94 -4.91
N ALA A 123 -10.91 -21.65 -6.14
CA ALA A 123 -10.67 -20.26 -6.57
C ALA A 123 -11.93 -19.61 -7.16
N THR A 124 -12.95 -20.41 -7.49
CA THR A 124 -14.19 -19.93 -8.11
C THR A 124 -15.18 -19.43 -7.08
N THR A 125 -15.30 -20.13 -5.95
CA THR A 125 -16.13 -19.66 -4.83
C THR A 125 -15.44 -18.47 -4.17
N GLY A 126 -15.98 -17.27 -4.40
CA GLY A 126 -15.40 -16.02 -3.93
C GLY A 126 -14.68 -15.19 -4.99
N ASP A 127 -14.69 -15.65 -6.25
CA ASP A 127 -14.12 -14.94 -7.39
C ASP A 127 -12.60 -14.66 -7.23
N PHE A 128 -11.88 -15.52 -6.50
CA PHE A 128 -10.42 -15.40 -6.33
C PHE A 128 -9.66 -15.59 -7.64
N ASP A 129 -10.25 -16.33 -8.57
CA ASP A 129 -9.73 -16.48 -9.92
C ASP A 129 -9.97 -15.24 -10.79
N VAL A 130 -10.84 -14.29 -10.44
CA VAL A 130 -11.17 -13.13 -11.30
C VAL A 130 -9.98 -12.17 -11.45
N PRO A 131 -9.66 -11.69 -12.68
CA PRO A 131 -8.55 -10.78 -12.88
C PRO A 131 -8.72 -9.50 -12.07
N ALA A 132 -7.61 -9.01 -11.55
CA ALA A 132 -7.53 -7.84 -10.69
C ALA A 132 -8.27 -7.94 -9.35
N ARG A 133 -8.83 -9.11 -8.99
CA ARG A 133 -9.29 -9.35 -7.63
C ARG A 133 -8.10 -9.36 -6.69
N LYS A 134 -8.22 -8.66 -5.56
CA LYS A 134 -7.23 -8.66 -4.49
C LYS A 134 -7.75 -9.54 -3.37
N TRP A 135 -6.85 -10.22 -2.69
CA TRP A 135 -7.17 -11.10 -1.58
C TRP A 135 -6.04 -11.08 -0.54
N PHE A 136 -6.33 -11.59 0.64
CA PHE A 136 -5.50 -11.49 1.83
C PHE A 136 -5.21 -12.88 2.41
N ILE A 137 -3.93 -13.16 2.65
CA ILE A 137 -3.46 -14.43 3.22
C ILE A 137 -3.06 -14.17 4.66
N VAL A 138 -3.67 -14.88 5.60
CA VAL A 138 -3.30 -14.83 7.02
C VAL A 138 -2.34 -15.97 7.33
N ASP A 139 -1.06 -15.66 7.49
CA ASP A 139 -0.02 -16.68 7.69
C ASP A 139 0.48 -16.73 9.13
N GLY A 140 -0.17 -17.56 9.95
CA GLY A 140 0.23 -17.87 11.34
C GLY A 140 0.18 -16.68 12.29
N THR A 141 1.09 -15.72 12.13
CA THR A 141 1.08 -14.40 12.77
C THR A 141 0.73 -13.32 11.75
N VAL A 142 -0.08 -12.35 12.15
CA VAL A 142 -0.53 -11.26 11.29
C VAL A 142 0.61 -10.47 10.63
N ALA A 143 1.77 -10.37 11.28
CA ALA A 143 2.95 -9.71 10.72
C ALA A 143 3.52 -10.40 9.46
N ASN A 144 3.23 -11.69 9.26
CA ASN A 144 3.63 -12.45 8.07
C ASN A 144 2.56 -12.44 6.98
N SER A 145 1.39 -11.87 7.25
CA SER A 145 0.33 -11.80 6.26
C SER A 145 0.76 -10.98 5.04
N GLU A 146 0.14 -11.28 3.90
CA GLU A 146 0.29 -10.48 2.69
C GLU A 146 -1.00 -10.40 1.90
N SER A 147 -1.11 -9.36 1.08
CA SER A 147 -2.18 -9.25 0.10
C SER A 147 -1.62 -9.50 -1.29
N VAL A 148 -2.34 -10.26 -2.09
CA VAL A 148 -1.95 -10.57 -3.47
C VAL A 148 -3.10 -10.24 -4.41
N LYS A 149 -2.81 -10.21 -5.71
CA LYS A 149 -3.78 -9.80 -6.73
C LYS A 149 -3.70 -10.73 -7.93
N THR A 150 -4.84 -11.11 -8.47
CA THR A 150 -4.95 -12.06 -9.58
C THR A 150 -4.69 -11.39 -10.94
N VAL A 151 -4.00 -12.08 -11.85
CA VAL A 151 -3.79 -11.67 -13.26
C VAL A 151 -4.53 -12.58 -14.23
N VAL A 152 -4.33 -13.89 -14.11
CA VAL A 152 -4.89 -14.91 -15.02
C VAL A 152 -5.64 -15.96 -14.21
N ASN A 153 -6.82 -16.31 -14.71
CA ASN A 153 -7.73 -17.28 -14.12
C ASN A 153 -7.36 -18.68 -14.57
N ALA A 154 -7.10 -19.56 -13.61
CA ALA A 154 -7.44 -20.97 -13.76
C ALA A 154 -8.28 -21.40 -12.55
N VAL A 155 -9.07 -22.46 -12.70
CA VAL A 155 -10.11 -22.87 -11.75
C VAL A 155 -9.58 -23.11 -10.32
N HIS A 156 -8.29 -23.42 -10.16
CA HIS A 156 -7.65 -23.62 -8.87
C HIS A 156 -6.28 -22.95 -8.75
N THR A 157 -5.49 -22.92 -9.82
CA THR A 157 -4.17 -22.28 -9.81
C THR A 157 -4.27 -20.85 -10.32
N VAL A 158 -4.14 -19.90 -9.41
CA VAL A 158 -4.27 -18.48 -9.70
C VAL A 158 -2.89 -17.91 -10.01
N THR A 159 -2.72 -17.22 -11.15
CA THR A 159 -1.50 -16.46 -11.44
C THR A 159 -1.60 -15.07 -10.81
N LEU A 160 -0.55 -14.66 -10.11
CA LEU A 160 -0.50 -13.43 -9.34
C LEU A 160 0.11 -12.27 -10.13
N ALA A 161 -0.25 -11.05 -9.75
CA ALA A 161 0.27 -9.80 -10.32
C ALA A 161 1.64 -9.42 -9.78
N GLN A 162 1.96 -9.98 -8.63
CA GLN A 162 3.25 -9.94 -7.99
C GLN A 162 3.50 -11.33 -7.44
N ASP A 163 4.74 -11.79 -7.55
CA ASP A 163 5.16 -13.05 -6.95
C ASP A 163 4.92 -12.99 -5.43
N LEU A 164 4.68 -14.15 -4.83
CA LEU A 164 4.54 -14.26 -3.38
C LEU A 164 5.75 -13.64 -2.69
N ILE A 165 5.52 -12.76 -1.71
CA ILE A 165 6.61 -12.16 -0.95
C ILE A 165 7.11 -13.17 0.09
N ARG A 166 6.23 -14.06 0.56
CA ARG A 166 6.52 -15.03 1.61
C ARG A 166 6.10 -16.44 1.21
N SER A 167 6.62 -17.40 1.95
CA SER A 167 6.17 -18.79 1.81
C SER A 167 4.95 -19.01 2.69
N HIS A 168 3.99 -19.78 2.21
CA HIS A 168 2.73 -20.04 2.91
C HIS A 168 2.53 -21.53 3.11
N ALA A 169 2.01 -21.90 4.26
CA ALA A 169 1.66 -23.29 4.52
C ALA A 169 0.41 -23.70 3.74
N ASP A 170 0.33 -24.99 3.43
CA ASP A 170 -0.87 -25.61 2.91
C ASP A 170 -2.05 -25.43 3.89
N SER A 171 -3.28 -25.40 3.38
CA SER A 171 -4.52 -25.24 4.14
C SER A 171 -4.68 -23.91 4.90
N LEU A 172 -3.83 -22.89 4.66
CA LEU A 172 -4.04 -21.55 5.20
C LEU A 172 -5.26 -20.86 4.57
N ASN A 173 -5.99 -20.10 5.39
CA ASN A 173 -7.16 -19.36 4.91
C ASN A 173 -6.74 -18.17 4.04
N VAL A 174 -7.48 -18.03 2.94
CA VAL A 174 -7.41 -16.93 2.00
C VAL A 174 -8.74 -16.20 2.06
N TRP A 175 -8.67 -14.91 2.33
CA TRP A 175 -9.83 -14.05 2.51
C TRP A 175 -9.93 -13.05 1.38
N ASP A 176 -11.15 -12.73 1.00
CA ASP A 176 -11.39 -11.62 0.09
C ASP A 176 -10.93 -10.29 0.68
N PHE A 177 -10.45 -9.40 -0.20
CA PHE A 177 -9.92 -8.12 0.22
C PHE A 177 -11.02 -7.06 0.22
N VAL A 178 -11.12 -6.33 1.32
CA VAL A 178 -12.28 -5.48 1.59
C VAL A 178 -12.07 -4.09 1.04
N PHE A 179 -10.92 -3.48 1.34
CA PHE A 179 -10.77 -2.05 1.07
C PHE A 179 -9.32 -1.62 0.86
N GLU A 180 -9.06 -0.98 -0.28
CA GLU A 180 -7.80 -0.31 -0.58
C GLU A 180 -8.07 1.17 -0.83
N LYS A 181 -7.22 2.05 -0.27
CA LYS A 181 -7.29 3.48 -0.56
C LYS A 181 -5.92 4.11 -0.66
N VAL A 182 -5.81 5.00 -1.65
CA VAL A 182 -4.68 5.91 -1.78
C VAL A 182 -5.13 7.32 -1.46
N ILE A 183 -4.44 7.98 -0.54
CA ILE A 183 -4.72 9.33 -0.08
C ILE A 183 -3.52 10.21 -0.37
N ALA A 184 -3.71 11.27 -1.16
CA ALA A 184 -2.68 12.27 -1.40
C ALA A 184 -2.58 13.23 -0.21
N ILE A 185 -1.36 13.51 0.24
CA ILE A 185 -1.09 14.37 1.38
C ILE A 185 -0.61 15.76 0.89
N PRO A 186 -1.13 16.87 1.44
CA PRO A 186 -0.64 18.20 1.12
C PRO A 186 0.85 18.36 1.43
N MET A 187 1.60 19.01 0.54
CA MET A 187 3.06 19.22 0.68
C MET A 187 3.45 20.02 1.93
N ALA A 188 2.53 20.80 2.50
CA ALA A 188 2.79 21.59 3.69
C ALA A 188 2.77 20.76 4.99
N ALA A 189 2.26 19.52 4.96
CA ALA A 189 2.23 18.66 6.15
C ALA A 189 3.64 18.15 6.50
N ALA A 190 3.98 18.17 7.79
CA ALA A 190 5.23 17.63 8.30
C ALA A 190 5.09 16.14 8.67
N GLN A 191 3.92 15.72 9.14
CA GLN A 191 3.66 14.34 9.57
C GLN A 191 2.29 13.86 9.11
N VAL A 192 2.15 12.54 8.99
CA VAL A 192 0.87 11.87 8.72
C VAL A 192 0.72 10.66 9.63
N ARG A 193 -0.52 10.35 10.02
CA ARG A 193 -0.90 9.09 10.68
C ARG A 193 -2.30 8.67 10.25
N VAL A 194 -2.62 7.40 10.46
CA VAL A 194 -3.94 6.84 10.17
C VAL A 194 -4.53 6.27 11.45
N LEU A 195 -5.78 6.59 11.73
CA LEU A 195 -6.55 6.01 12.82
C LEU A 195 -7.63 5.13 12.20
N ILE A 196 -7.79 3.95 12.78
CA ILE A 196 -8.73 2.93 12.33
C ILE A 196 -9.68 2.65 13.47
N ASN A 197 -10.95 2.99 13.29
CA ASN A 197 -12.03 2.69 14.21
C ASN A 197 -12.85 1.55 13.65
N ASN A 198 -12.66 0.34 14.17
CA ASN A 198 -13.46 -0.81 13.79
C ASN A 198 -14.85 -0.65 14.40
N THR A 199 -15.78 -0.14 13.58
CA THR A 199 -17.19 0.04 13.99
C THR A 199 -18.00 -1.25 13.89
N ASP A 200 -17.42 -2.31 13.33
CA ASP A 200 -18.03 -3.63 13.34
C ASP A 200 -17.93 -4.24 14.75
N ALA A 201 -19.07 -4.69 15.26
CA ALA A 201 -19.19 -5.27 16.59
C ALA A 201 -18.85 -6.77 16.63
N ASP A 202 -18.84 -7.41 15.46
CA ASP A 202 -18.80 -8.86 15.32
C ASP A 202 -17.60 -9.35 14.50
N ALA A 203 -16.87 -8.47 13.80
CA ALA A 203 -15.75 -8.85 12.94
C ALA A 203 -14.43 -8.14 13.30
N ASP A 204 -13.38 -8.95 13.43
CA ASP A 204 -12.01 -8.47 13.50
C ASP A 204 -11.51 -8.06 12.10
N ILE A 205 -10.64 -7.05 12.07
CA ILE A 205 -10.00 -6.59 10.84
C ILE A 205 -8.48 -6.70 10.92
N HIS A 206 -7.89 -6.72 9.74
CA HIS A 206 -6.46 -6.63 9.54
C HIS A 206 -6.20 -5.38 8.71
N TRP A 207 -5.17 -4.61 9.05
CA TRP A 207 -4.83 -3.41 8.30
C TRP A 207 -3.33 -3.17 8.25
N THR A 208 -2.90 -2.43 7.23
CA THR A 208 -1.51 -1.96 7.05
C THR A 208 -1.52 -0.60 6.39
N THR A 209 -0.47 0.19 6.64
CA THR A 209 -0.27 1.47 5.96
C THR A 209 1.14 1.56 5.39
N ARG A 210 1.23 2.13 4.18
CA ARG A 210 2.49 2.44 3.51
C ARG A 210 2.47 3.88 3.06
N VAL A 211 3.63 4.52 3.03
CA VAL A 211 3.78 5.88 2.56
C VAL A 211 4.77 5.92 1.41
N SER A 212 4.36 6.51 0.29
CA SER A 212 5.31 6.90 -0.76
C SER A 212 5.71 8.35 -0.59
N LYS A 213 7.01 8.64 -0.64
CA LYS A 213 7.55 10.00 -0.68
C LYS A 213 8.32 10.24 -1.96
N VAL A 214 8.09 11.39 -2.57
CA VAL A 214 8.97 11.96 -3.59
C VAL A 214 9.86 13.01 -2.92
N THR A 215 11.18 12.84 -2.97
CA THR A 215 12.16 13.71 -2.28
C THR A 215 13.18 14.37 -3.21
N GLY A 216 13.19 14.01 -4.50
CA GLY A 216 14.05 14.63 -5.52
C GLY A 216 13.25 15.17 -6.70
N ILE A 217 13.58 16.39 -7.12
CA ILE A 217 13.19 17.06 -8.38
C ILE A 217 14.43 17.85 -8.85
#